data_AF-A0A6J8C4B1-F1
#
_entry.id   AF-A0A6J8C4B1-F1
#
_cell.length_a   1.000
_cell.length_b   1.000
_cell.length_c   1.000
_cell.angle_alpha   90.00
_cell.angle_beta   90.00
_cell.angle_gamma   90.00
#
_symmetry.space_group_name_H-M   'P 1'
#
loop_
_entity.id
_entity.type
_entity.pdbx_description
1 polymer ?
#
loop_
_entity_poly.entity_id
_entity_poly.type
_entity_poly.pdbx_seq_one_letter_code
_entity_poly.pdbx_strand_id
1 'polypeptide(L)'
;MTSISSAQDITIHVNGKGNEKSNGISNGVHYSETQTEVTVVTSKKPALGIFGLFKYADKIDVVILIFGTIFAVGLGSCMPLNLLLYGEVANALIQYTNYVQLLANQNTTSNITNPQIASLEKYANVYDTAVEYAFLFSMVGVGAIITGFLAVMLWTLAAERQIKRIRRLYFESVMRQEIGWFDTHESGELSTRFSE
;
A
#
# COMPACT_ATOMS: atom_id res chain seq x y z
N MET A 1 -39.48 -41.93 -8.37
CA MET A 1 -39.75 -40.89 -7.36
C MET A 1 -39.33 -39.57 -7.95
N THR A 2 -40.33 -38.84 -8.40
CA THR A 2 -40.35 -37.51 -9.00
C THR A 2 -40.03 -36.44 -7.95
N SER A 3 -39.25 -35.42 -8.33
CA SER A 3 -39.63 -34.00 -8.19
C SER A 3 -38.41 -33.09 -8.38
N ILE A 4 -38.48 -32.31 -9.46
CA ILE A 4 -37.65 -31.16 -9.81
C ILE A 4 -38.21 -29.96 -9.04
N SER A 5 -37.35 -29.20 -8.35
CA SER A 5 -37.73 -28.03 -7.54
C SER A 5 -37.64 -26.73 -8.35
N SER A 6 -38.83 -26.27 -8.75
CA SER A 6 -39.31 -24.88 -8.91
C SER A 6 -38.43 -23.83 -9.60
N ALA A 7 -38.83 -23.50 -10.84
CA ALA A 7 -38.62 -22.17 -11.42
C ALA A 7 -39.30 -21.10 -10.53
N GLN A 8 -38.69 -19.93 -10.43
CA GLN A 8 -39.21 -18.79 -9.69
C GLN A 8 -39.75 -17.77 -10.71
N ASP A 9 -41.08 -17.72 -10.85
CA ASP A 9 -41.81 -16.89 -11.80
C ASP A 9 -41.64 -15.39 -11.48
N ILE A 10 -41.34 -14.58 -12.50
CA ILE A 10 -41.35 -13.12 -12.42
C ILE A 10 -42.79 -12.65 -12.68
N THR A 11 -43.52 -12.32 -11.62
CA THR A 11 -44.88 -11.74 -11.74
C THR A 11 -44.77 -10.23 -11.94
N ILE A 12 -45.22 -9.72 -13.09
CA ILE A 12 -45.22 -8.30 -13.42
C ILE A 12 -46.53 -7.69 -12.89
N HIS A 13 -46.46 -6.89 -11.83
CA HIS A 13 -47.61 -6.13 -11.35
C HIS A 13 -47.80 -4.85 -12.16
N VAL A 14 -48.80 -4.82 -13.03
CA VAL A 14 -49.24 -3.62 -13.75
C VAL A 14 -50.25 -2.87 -12.86
N ASN A 15 -49.90 -1.65 -12.42
CA ASN A 15 -50.84 -0.76 -11.70
C ASN A 15 -51.30 0.34 -12.65
N GLY A 16 -52.51 0.19 -13.20
CA GLY A 16 -53.15 1.17 -14.08
C GLY A 16 -54.11 2.08 -13.33
N LYS A 17 -53.82 3.37 -13.24
CA LYS A 17 -54.81 4.42 -13.00
C LYS A 17 -54.90 5.29 -14.24
N GLY A 18 -55.99 5.13 -15.00
CA GLY A 18 -56.36 5.99 -16.12
C GLY A 18 -57.34 7.08 -15.66
N ASN A 19 -57.08 8.33 -16.04
CA ASN A 19 -58.08 9.40 -16.12
C ASN A 19 -58.05 9.92 -17.56
N GLU A 20 -59.22 9.90 -18.20
CA GLU A 20 -59.49 10.41 -19.55
C GLU A 20 -59.24 11.94 -19.65
N LYS A 21 -58.73 12.41 -20.80
CA LYS A 21 -59.53 13.09 -21.84
C LYS A 21 -58.66 13.68 -22.97
N SER A 22 -59.27 13.69 -24.17
CA SER A 22 -59.09 14.62 -25.30
C SER A 22 -58.37 14.10 -26.56
N ASN A 23 -59.22 13.64 -27.49
CA ASN A 23 -59.24 13.85 -28.95
C ASN A 23 -58.01 14.42 -29.68
N GLY A 24 -57.65 13.74 -30.77
CA GLY A 24 -56.92 14.31 -31.90
C GLY A 24 -56.26 13.23 -32.77
N ILE A 25 -56.86 12.92 -33.92
CA ILE A 25 -56.24 12.08 -34.96
C ILE A 25 -55.15 12.92 -35.65
N SER A 26 -53.89 12.51 -35.55
CA SER A 26 -52.82 12.96 -36.45
C SER A 26 -51.79 11.83 -36.62
N ASN A 27 -51.59 11.45 -37.88
CA ASN A 27 -50.63 10.42 -38.30
C ASN A 27 -49.20 10.96 -38.17
N GLY A 28 -48.38 10.28 -37.37
CA GLY A 28 -46.93 10.45 -37.32
C GLY A 28 -46.32 9.24 -36.64
N VAL A 29 -45.55 8.44 -37.39
CA VAL A 29 -44.74 7.36 -36.80
C VAL A 29 -43.59 8.05 -36.07
N HIS A 30 -43.79 8.33 -34.78
CA HIS A 30 -42.73 8.68 -33.86
C HIS A 30 -41.95 7.41 -33.55
N TYR A 31 -40.71 7.32 -34.04
CA TYR A 31 -39.72 6.41 -33.45
C TYR A 31 -39.39 6.96 -32.06
N SER A 32 -40.08 6.44 -31.03
CA SER A 32 -39.71 6.70 -29.65
C SER A 32 -38.50 5.83 -29.33
N GLU A 33 -37.32 6.43 -29.36
CA GLU A 33 -36.08 5.86 -28.85
C GLU A 33 -36.29 5.58 -27.36
N THR A 34 -36.70 4.36 -27.02
CA THR A 34 -36.72 3.90 -25.64
C THR A 34 -35.27 3.70 -25.24
N GLN A 35 -34.65 4.75 -24.71
CA GLN A 35 -33.37 4.65 -24.03
C GLN A 35 -33.59 3.69 -22.85
N THR A 36 -33.14 2.46 -23.06
CA THR A 36 -32.99 1.50 -21.97
C THR A 36 -31.85 2.03 -21.13
N GLU A 37 -32.16 2.76 -20.07
CA GLU A 37 -31.17 3.07 -19.03
C GLU A 37 -30.81 1.73 -18.37
N VAL A 38 -29.77 1.09 -18.91
CA VAL A 38 -29.13 -0.07 -18.31
C VAL A 38 -28.49 0.42 -17.01
N THR A 39 -29.25 0.40 -15.93
CA THR A 39 -28.70 0.53 -14.59
C THR A 39 -27.84 -0.70 -14.34
N VAL A 40 -26.53 -0.58 -14.58
CA VAL A 40 -25.55 -1.58 -14.17
C VAL A 40 -25.59 -1.62 -12.65
N VAL A 41 -26.38 -2.52 -12.09
CA VAL A 41 -26.29 -2.87 -10.67
C VAL A 41 -24.92 -3.50 -10.50
N THR A 42 -23.92 -2.70 -10.14
CA THR A 42 -22.58 -3.18 -9.82
C THR A 42 -22.68 -4.00 -8.53
N SER A 43 -22.90 -5.31 -8.71
CA SER A 43 -22.86 -6.27 -7.61
C SER A 43 -21.50 -6.16 -6.93
N LYS A 44 -21.50 -5.79 -5.64
CA LYS A 44 -20.30 -5.70 -4.81
C LYS A 44 -19.72 -7.10 -4.67
N LYS A 45 -18.75 -7.42 -5.53
CA LYS A 45 -17.99 -8.69 -5.47
C LYS A 45 -17.51 -8.85 -4.01
N PRO A 46 -17.77 -9.99 -3.36
CA PRO A 46 -17.34 -10.17 -1.98
C PRO A 46 -15.82 -10.05 -1.93
N ALA A 47 -15.31 -9.07 -1.19
CA ALA A 47 -13.89 -8.88 -1.02
C ALA A 47 -13.33 -10.12 -0.31
N LEU A 48 -12.28 -10.73 -0.88
CA LEU A 48 -11.57 -11.80 -0.20
C LEU A 48 -10.81 -11.18 0.99
N GLY A 49 -10.83 -11.87 2.13
CA GLY A 49 -9.96 -11.52 3.24
C GLY A 49 -8.48 -11.58 2.83
N ILE A 50 -7.63 -10.77 3.46
CA ILE A 50 -6.19 -10.66 3.14
C ILE A 50 -5.49 -12.03 3.18
N PHE A 51 -5.85 -12.89 4.13
CA PHE A 51 -5.32 -14.25 4.20
C PHE A 51 -5.84 -15.18 3.09
N GLY A 52 -7.05 -14.91 2.58
CA GLY A 52 -7.61 -15.59 1.42
C GLY A 52 -6.85 -15.25 0.13
N LEU A 53 -6.24 -14.06 0.06
CA LEU A 53 -5.39 -13.66 -1.06
C LEU A 53 -4.07 -14.45 -1.08
N PHE A 54 -3.46 -14.66 0.08
CA PHE A 54 -2.22 -15.45 0.23
C PHE A 54 -2.42 -16.97 0.22
N LYS A 55 -3.65 -17.46 0.02
CA LYS A 55 -3.95 -18.91 -0.02
C LYS A 55 -3.13 -19.67 -1.08
N TYR A 56 -2.71 -18.99 -2.14
CA TYR A 56 -1.92 -19.57 -3.24
C TYR A 56 -0.40 -19.40 -3.05
N ALA A 57 0.06 -18.78 -1.96
CA ALA A 57 1.48 -18.61 -1.68
C ALA A 57 2.13 -19.93 -1.23
N ASP A 58 3.28 -20.28 -1.81
CA ASP A 58 4.05 -21.42 -1.32
C ASP A 58 4.77 -21.11 -0.01
N LYS A 59 5.21 -22.15 0.71
CA LYS A 59 6.02 -22.00 1.93
C LYS A 59 7.27 -21.14 1.69
N ILE A 60 7.85 -21.21 0.49
CA ILE A 60 9.01 -20.41 0.09
C ILE A 60 8.63 -18.93 -0.04
N ASP A 61 7.46 -18.63 -0.62
CA ASP A 61 7.01 -17.24 -0.79
C ASP A 61 6.70 -16.59 0.57
N VAL A 62 6.14 -17.37 1.51
CA VAL A 62 5.92 -16.92 2.90
C VAL A 62 7.24 -16.60 3.60
N VAL A 63 8.28 -17.43 3.41
CA VAL A 63 9.62 -17.15 3.97
C VAL A 63 10.22 -15.88 3.38
N ILE A 64 10.15 -15.71 2.05
CA ILE A 64 10.63 -14.49 1.37
C ILE A 64 9.91 -13.26 1.89
N LEU A 65 8.60 -13.36 2.14
CA LEU A 65 7.78 -12.27 2.65
C LEU A 65 8.15 -11.91 4.11
N ILE A 66 8.44 -12.89 4.96
CA ILE A 66 8.93 -12.65 6.33
C ILE A 66 10.29 -11.96 6.32
N PHE A 67 11.22 -12.39 5.46
CA PHE A 67 12.49 -11.68 5.32
C PHE A 67 12.30 -10.26 4.79
N GLY A 68 11.45 -10.08 3.79
CA GLY A 68 11.10 -8.76 3.23
C GLY A 68 10.52 -7.81 4.27
N THR A 69 9.68 -8.30 5.20
CA THR A 69 9.14 -7.47 6.29
C THR A 69 10.20 -7.10 7.32
N ILE A 70 11.12 -8.00 7.66
CA ILE A 70 12.23 -7.69 8.58
C ILE A 70 13.10 -6.56 8.01
N PHE A 71 13.48 -6.64 6.74
CA PHE A 71 14.23 -5.57 6.09
C PHE A 71 13.40 -4.28 5.95
N ALA A 72 12.10 -4.38 5.65
CA ALA A 72 11.22 -3.20 5.60
C ALA A 72 11.10 -2.48 6.95
N VAL A 73 11.04 -3.23 8.06
CA VAL A 73 11.07 -2.65 9.42
C VAL A 73 12.42 -1.99 9.70
N GLY A 74 13.53 -2.60 9.27
CA GLY A 74 14.85 -1.98 9.38
C GLY A 74 14.93 -0.64 8.64
N LEU A 75 14.42 -0.58 7.40
CA LEU A 75 14.36 0.65 6.62
C LEU A 75 13.43 1.69 7.27
N GLY A 76 12.25 1.27 7.77
CA GLY A 76 11.34 2.16 8.48
C GLY A 76 11.96 2.74 9.77
N SER A 77 12.75 1.95 10.48
CA SER A 77 13.48 2.36 11.68
C SER A 77 14.63 3.34 11.37
N CYS A 78 15.09 3.40 10.12
CA CYS A 78 16.14 4.34 9.71
C CYS A 78 15.69 5.80 9.83
N MET A 79 14.40 6.11 9.63
CA MET A 79 13.89 7.48 9.75
C MET A 79 14.02 8.07 11.16
N PRO A 80 13.51 7.42 12.24
CA PRO A 80 13.70 7.93 13.59
C PRO A 80 15.17 7.92 14.03
N LEU A 81 15.97 6.96 13.55
CA LEU A 81 17.41 6.92 13.84
C LEU A 81 18.13 8.13 13.22
N ASN A 82 17.80 8.50 11.98
CA ASN A 82 18.33 9.70 11.34
C ASN A 82 17.95 10.98 12.11
N LEU A 83 16.71 11.04 12.64
CA LEU A 83 16.26 12.15 13.48
C LEU A 83 17.08 12.28 14.77
N LEU A 84 17.40 11.17 15.45
CA LEU A 84 18.25 11.19 16.65
C LEU A 84 19.67 11.69 16.34
N LEU A 85 20.23 11.27 15.21
CA LEU A 85 21.57 11.65 14.78
C LEU A 85 21.67 13.17 14.50
N TYR A 86 20.63 13.75 13.89
CA TYR A 86 20.54 15.21 13.76
C TYR A 86 20.44 15.92 15.12
N GLY A 87 19.71 15.33 16.08
CA GLY A 87 19.59 15.86 17.44
C GLY A 87 20.93 15.93 18.18
N GLU A 88 21.76 14.90 18.04
CA GLU A 88 23.10 14.86 18.67
C GLU A 88 24.05 15.89 18.07
N VAL A 89 24.04 16.08 16.75
CA VAL A 89 24.81 17.13 16.08
C VAL A 89 24.35 18.52 16.53
N ALA A 90 23.03 18.76 16.58
CA ALA A 90 22.49 20.03 17.08
C ALA A 90 22.90 20.30 18.54
N ASN A 91 22.84 19.27 19.39
CA ASN A 91 23.28 19.38 20.79
C ASN A 91 24.79 19.68 20.89
N ALA A 92 25.62 19.06 20.04
CA ALA A 92 27.06 19.33 20.01
C ALA A 92 27.36 20.80 19.61
N LEU A 93 26.60 21.36 18.67
CA LEU A 93 26.74 22.78 18.28
C LEU A 93 26.36 23.73 19.43
N ILE A 94 25.25 23.46 20.12
CA ILE A 94 24.82 24.29 21.26
C ILE A 94 25.87 24.24 22.39
N GLN A 95 26.43 23.07 22.66
CA GLN A 95 27.46 22.94 23.69
C GLN A 95 28.76 23.64 23.31
N TYR A 96 29.16 23.61 22.03
CA TYR A 96 30.29 24.40 21.55
C TYR A 96 30.06 25.90 21.74
N THR A 97 28.88 26.43 21.39
CA THR A 97 28.58 27.85 21.58
C THR A 97 28.60 28.26 23.05
N ASN A 98 28.06 27.41 23.93
CA ASN A 98 28.07 27.65 25.37
C ASN A 98 29.50 27.64 25.93
N TYR A 99 30.35 26.72 25.48
CA TYR A 99 31.76 26.67 25.86
C TYR A 99 32.49 27.97 25.49
N VAL A 100 32.36 28.43 24.24
CA VAL A 100 32.99 29.69 23.78
C VAL A 100 32.46 30.90 24.54
N GLN A 101 31.16 30.93 24.87
CA GLN A 101 30.55 32.02 25.63
C GLN A 101 31.02 32.07 27.09
N LEU A 102 31.25 30.91 27.73
CA LEU A 102 31.83 30.84 29.07
C LEU A 102 33.29 31.32 29.08
N LEU A 103 34.07 30.99 28.03
CA LEU A 103 35.43 31.49 27.86
C LEU A 103 35.50 33.00 27.60
N ALA A 104 34.45 33.60 27.06
CA ALA A 104 34.36 35.05 26.84
C ALA A 104 33.95 35.84 28.11
N ASN A 105 33.14 35.23 28.99
CA ASN A 105 32.62 35.85 30.22
C ASN A 105 33.45 35.50 31.48
N GLN A 106 34.78 35.50 31.38
CA GLN A 106 35.72 35.01 32.40
C GLN A 106 35.61 35.64 33.80
N ASN A 107 34.83 36.71 33.95
CA ASN A 107 34.76 37.47 35.20
C ASN A 107 33.72 36.96 36.21
N THR A 108 32.91 35.93 35.90
CA THR A 108 31.81 35.52 36.80
C THR A 108 31.55 34.01 36.89
N THR A 109 32.55 33.15 37.17
CA THR A 109 32.26 31.78 37.68
C THR A 109 33.51 31.03 38.17
N SER A 110 34.04 31.40 39.33
CA SER A 110 35.03 30.60 40.08
C SER A 110 34.40 29.39 40.81
N ASN A 111 33.11 29.10 40.58
CA ASN A 111 32.34 28.12 41.34
C ASN A 111 31.56 27.14 40.44
N ILE A 112 32.01 26.91 39.21
CA ILE A 112 31.51 25.79 38.40
C ILE A 112 32.25 24.55 38.89
N THR A 113 31.53 23.67 39.58
CA THR A 113 32.07 22.40 40.06
C THR A 113 32.69 21.62 38.91
N ASN A 114 33.88 21.06 39.13
CA ASN A 114 34.71 20.26 38.21
C ASN A 114 33.98 19.32 37.20
N PRO A 115 32.83 18.68 37.47
CA PRO A 115 32.16 17.84 36.47
C PRO A 115 31.59 18.58 35.25
N GLN A 116 31.20 19.86 35.34
CA GLN A 116 30.59 20.57 34.20
C GLN A 116 31.63 21.05 33.17
N ILE A 117 32.85 21.34 33.60
CA ILE A 117 33.96 21.76 32.71
C ILE A 117 34.46 20.56 31.89
N ALA A 118 34.56 19.38 32.50
CA ALA A 118 35.01 18.15 31.83
C ALA A 118 34.05 17.68 30.72
N SER A 119 32.73 17.81 30.91
CA SER A 119 31.76 17.51 29.85
C SER A 119 31.81 18.50 28.69
N LEU A 120 32.22 19.74 28.94
CA LEU A 120 32.34 20.79 27.92
C LEU A 120 33.68 20.71 27.16
N GLU A 121 34.75 20.26 27.80
CA GLU A 121 36.06 20.04 27.16
C GLU A 121 35.98 19.00 26.04
N LYS A 122 35.10 18.00 26.16
CA LYS A 122 34.79 17.05 25.06
C LYS A 122 34.36 17.77 23.78
N TYR A 123 33.69 18.91 23.88
CA TYR A 123 33.24 19.74 22.77
C TYR A 123 34.22 20.85 22.38
N ALA A 124 35.37 20.98 23.07
CA ALA A 124 36.40 21.96 22.72
C ALA A 124 37.04 21.61 21.36
N ASN A 125 37.23 20.32 21.09
CA ASN A 125 37.69 19.80 19.81
C ASN A 125 36.49 19.38 18.94
N VAL A 126 35.79 20.37 18.38
CA VAL A 126 34.63 20.16 17.49
C VAL A 126 34.97 19.30 16.28
N TYR A 127 36.20 19.39 15.78
CA TYR A 127 36.65 18.62 14.61
C TYR A 127 36.56 17.12 14.83
N ASP A 128 37.05 16.59 15.95
CA ASP A 128 37.04 15.15 16.22
C ASP A 128 35.61 14.63 16.40
N THR A 129 34.78 15.38 17.12
CA THR A 129 33.37 15.04 17.34
C THR A 129 32.56 15.09 16.04
N ALA A 130 32.83 16.05 15.16
CA ALA A 130 32.15 16.17 13.88
C ALA A 130 32.51 15.03 12.91
N VAL A 131 33.77 14.57 12.91
CA VAL A 131 34.21 13.44 12.09
C VAL A 131 33.57 12.13 12.55
N GLU A 132 33.43 11.93 13.87
CA GLU A 132 32.75 10.75 14.43
C GLU A 132 31.28 10.67 13.97
N TYR A 133 30.52 11.76 14.10
CA TYR A 133 29.14 11.80 13.61
C TYR A 133 29.04 11.66 12.09
N ALA A 134 29.95 12.26 11.32
CA ALA A 134 29.96 12.12 9.86
C ALA A 134 30.15 10.65 9.42
N PHE A 135 30.98 9.89 10.12
CA PHE A 135 31.15 8.45 9.88
C PHE A 135 29.87 7.66 10.22
N LEU A 136 29.21 7.98 11.33
CA LEU A 136 27.92 7.38 11.70
C LEU A 136 26.83 7.62 10.65
N PHE A 137 26.70 8.85 10.15
CA PHE A 137 25.76 9.18 9.05
C PHE A 137 26.04 8.36 7.80
N SER A 138 27.32 8.19 7.44
CA SER A 138 27.72 7.40 6.28
C SER A 138 27.32 5.93 6.43
N MET A 139 27.56 5.32 7.59
CA MET A 139 27.20 3.91 7.86
C MET A 139 25.69 3.68 7.83
N VAL A 140 24.91 4.58 8.43
CA VAL A 140 23.44 4.51 8.40
C VAL A 140 22.92 4.64 6.96
N GLY A 141 23.48 5.54 6.15
CA GLY A 141 23.12 5.72 4.75
C GLY A 141 23.38 4.47 3.90
N VAL A 142 24.57 3.87 4.03
CA VAL A 142 24.90 2.62 3.32
C VAL A 142 23.99 1.47 3.78
N GLY A 143 23.74 1.36 5.08
CA GLY A 143 22.81 0.37 5.64
C GLY A 143 21.39 0.52 5.10
N ALA A 144 20.90 1.75 4.97
CA ALA A 144 19.57 2.05 4.43
C ALA A 144 19.45 1.65 2.95
N ILE A 145 20.47 1.92 2.14
CA ILE A 145 20.49 1.54 0.72
C ILE A 145 20.39 0.02 0.57
N ILE A 146 21.23 -0.73 1.30
CA ILE A 146 21.26 -2.20 1.22
C ILE A 146 19.94 -2.79 1.71
N THR A 147 19.48 -2.36 2.89
CA THR A 147 18.25 -2.85 3.51
C THR A 147 17.03 -2.54 2.65
N GLY A 148 16.95 -1.33 2.10
CA GLY A 148 15.84 -0.92 1.24
C GLY A 148 15.83 -1.65 -0.10
N PHE A 149 17.00 -1.85 -0.71
CA PHE A 149 17.12 -2.64 -1.92
C PHE A 149 16.65 -4.08 -1.70
N LEU A 150 17.11 -4.74 -0.64
CA LEU A 150 16.70 -6.10 -0.30
C LEU A 150 15.21 -6.21 0.01
N ALA A 151 14.65 -5.25 0.76
CA ALA A 151 13.22 -5.24 1.07
C ALA A 151 12.38 -5.21 -0.22
N VAL A 152 12.64 -4.25 -1.11
CA VAL A 152 11.86 -4.11 -2.37
C VAL A 152 12.07 -5.32 -3.28
N MET A 153 13.29 -5.83 -3.39
CA MET A 153 13.58 -7.00 -4.22
C MET A 153 12.84 -8.25 -3.73
N LEU A 154 12.84 -8.52 -2.42
CA LEU A 154 12.16 -9.68 -1.84
C LEU A 154 10.64 -9.60 -2.02
N TRP A 155 10.05 -8.42 -1.80
CA TRP A 155 8.62 -8.20 -2.03
C TRP A 155 8.23 -8.39 -3.50
N THR A 156 9.03 -7.85 -4.42
CA THR A 156 8.77 -7.96 -5.86
C THR A 156 8.89 -9.40 -6.34
N LEU A 157 9.91 -10.14 -5.89
CA LEU A 157 10.09 -11.56 -6.22
C LEU A 157 8.94 -12.43 -5.70
N ALA A 158 8.47 -12.18 -4.47
CA ALA A 158 7.32 -12.88 -3.90
C ALA A 158 6.04 -12.60 -4.71
N ALA A 159 5.79 -11.33 -5.05
CA ALA A 159 4.64 -10.93 -5.85
C ALA A 159 4.66 -11.58 -7.24
N GLU A 160 5.81 -11.59 -7.92
CA GLU A 160 5.95 -12.18 -9.26
C GLU A 160 5.63 -13.69 -9.24
N ARG A 161 6.13 -14.43 -8.25
CA ARG A 161 5.85 -15.87 -8.10
C ARG A 161 4.37 -16.14 -7.86
N GLN A 162 3.75 -15.35 -6.97
CA GLN A 162 2.32 -15.47 -6.69
C GLN A 162 1.46 -15.17 -7.92
N ILE A 163 1.76 -14.10 -8.65
CA ILE A 163 1.02 -13.72 -9.87
C ILE A 163 1.14 -14.81 -10.94
N LYS A 164 2.34 -15.34 -11.19
CA LYS A 164 2.55 -16.43 -12.16
C LYS A 164 1.70 -17.66 -11.82
N ARG A 165 1.62 -18.02 -10.53
CA ARG A 165 0.83 -19.16 -10.07
C ARG A 165 -0.68 -18.92 -10.22
N ILE A 166 -1.15 -17.73 -9.82
CA ILE A 166 -2.56 -17.36 -9.95
C ILE A 166 -2.98 -17.38 -11.42
N ARG A 167 -2.19 -16.78 -12.32
CA ARG A 167 -2.46 -16.77 -13.76
C ARG A 167 -2.52 -18.19 -14.34
N ARG A 168 -1.64 -19.10 -13.91
CA ARG A 168 -1.67 -20.52 -14.33
C ARG A 168 -2.96 -21.23 -13.88
N LEU A 169 -3.30 -21.12 -12.60
CA LEU A 169 -4.50 -21.77 -12.04
C LEU A 169 -5.78 -21.20 -12.62
N TYR A 170 -5.82 -19.89 -12.86
CA TYR A 170 -6.92 -19.20 -13.52
C TYR A 170 -7.11 -19.72 -14.95
N PHE A 171 -6.04 -19.76 -15.75
CA PHE A 171 -6.08 -20.28 -17.11
C PHE A 171 -6.52 -21.75 -17.16
N GLU A 172 -5.99 -22.58 -16.26
CA GLU A 172 -6.40 -23.99 -16.18
C GLU A 172 -7.88 -24.15 -15.82
N SER A 173 -8.40 -23.32 -14.91
CA SER A 173 -9.80 -23.38 -14.49
C SER A 173 -10.75 -22.92 -15.60
N VAL A 174 -10.39 -21.87 -16.33
CA VAL A 174 -11.15 -21.35 -17.47
C VAL A 174 -11.22 -22.36 -18.62
N MET A 175 -10.10 -23.01 -18.96
CA MET A 175 -10.07 -24.00 -20.05
C MET A 175 -10.87 -25.27 -19.77
N ARG A 176 -11.20 -25.55 -18.50
CA ARG A 176 -12.02 -26.70 -18.08
C ARG A 176 -13.51 -26.39 -18.03
N GLN A 177 -13.92 -25.17 -18.38
CA GLN A 177 -15.30 -24.73 -18.26
C GLN A 177 -16.16 -25.20 -19.45
N GLU A 178 -17.45 -25.45 -19.22
CA GLU A 178 -18.37 -25.95 -20.24
C GLU A 178 -18.70 -24.89 -21.30
N ILE A 179 -19.06 -25.33 -22.51
CA ILE A 179 -19.33 -24.42 -23.63
C ILE A 179 -20.48 -23.43 -23.33
N GLY A 180 -21.49 -23.84 -22.56
CA GLY A 180 -22.60 -22.97 -22.16
C GLY A 180 -22.20 -21.82 -21.22
N TRP A 181 -21.07 -21.93 -20.51
CA TRP A 181 -20.54 -20.83 -19.73
C TRP A 181 -19.89 -19.75 -20.63
N PHE A 182 -19.28 -20.16 -21.73
CA PHE A 182 -18.72 -19.23 -22.72
C PHE A 182 -19.81 -18.46 -23.49
N ASP A 183 -20.99 -19.06 -23.70
CA ASP A 183 -22.12 -18.36 -24.34
C ASP A 183 -22.73 -17.25 -23.47
N THR A 184 -22.48 -17.28 -22.15
CA THR A 184 -23.00 -16.29 -21.19
C THR A 184 -21.99 -15.22 -20.80
N HIS A 185 -20.71 -15.37 -21.16
CA HIS A 185 -19.64 -14.42 -20.85
C HIS A 185 -19.07 -13.85 -22.15
N GLU A 186 -19.08 -12.53 -22.30
CA GLU A 186 -18.61 -11.88 -23.51
C GLU A 186 -17.11 -12.18 -23.74
N SER A 187 -16.77 -12.67 -24.93
CA SER A 187 -15.42 -13.15 -25.27
C SER A 187 -14.31 -12.11 -25.05
N GLY A 188 -14.65 -10.82 -25.10
CA GLY A 188 -13.75 -9.70 -24.83
C GLY A 188 -13.47 -9.45 -23.34
N GLU A 189 -14.43 -9.71 -22.45
CA GLU A 189 -14.28 -9.47 -21.00
C GLU A 189 -13.20 -10.38 -20.39
N LEU A 190 -13.11 -11.62 -20.89
CA LEU A 190 -12.20 -12.63 -20.35
C LEU A 190 -10.72 -12.32 -20.63
N SER A 191 -10.42 -11.83 -21.83
CA SER A 191 -9.07 -11.44 -22.25
C SER A 191 -8.58 -10.22 -21.45
N THR A 192 -9.48 -9.26 -21.21
CA THR A 192 -9.20 -8.08 -20.40
C THR A 192 -8.92 -8.46 -18.95
N ARG A 193 -9.75 -9.33 -18.33
CA ARG A 193 -9.56 -9.82 -16.96
C ARG A 193 -8.31 -10.67 -16.71
N PHE A 194 -7.70 -11.21 -17.76
CA PHE A 194 -6.44 -11.95 -17.66
C PHE A 194 -5.21 -11.02 -17.70
N SER A 195 -5.36 -9.88 -18.35
CA SER A 195 -4.29 -8.92 -18.60
C SER A 195 -4.16 -7.93 -17.45
N GLU A 196 -5.30 -7.42 -16.99
CA GLU A 196 -5.48 -6.57 -15.80
C GLU A 196 -5.22 -7.35 -14.51
#